data_AF-A0A2K4FW15-F1
#
_entry.id   AF-A0A2K4FW15-F1
#
_cell.length_a   1.000
_cell.length_b   1.000
_cell.length_c   1.000
_cell.angle_alpha   90.00
_cell.angle_beta   90.00
_cell.angle_gamma   90.00
#
_symmetry.space_group_name_H-M   'P 1'
#
loop_
_entity.id
_entity.type
_entity.pdbx_description
1 polymer ?
#
loop_
_entity_poly.entity_id
_entity_poly.type
_entity_poly.pdbx_seq_one_letter_code
_entity_poly.pdbx_strand_id
1 'polypeptide(L)'
;AEAQAAFGNGEVYLERFIRQARHIEVQILGDGERVVHCFERECSLQRRRQKVWEEAPSAAISEATRAALCESALRLARAVAYRGAGTLEY
;
A
#
# COMPACT_ATOMS: atom_id res chain seq x y z
N ALA A 1 -12.48 -21.99 -7.49
CA ALA A 1 -11.97 -22.43 -8.81
C ALA A 1 -10.84 -21.53 -9.30
N GLU A 2 -11.06 -20.22 -9.41
CA GLU A 2 -10.04 -19.27 -9.93
C GLU A 2 -8.78 -19.16 -9.04
N ALA A 3 -8.92 -19.00 -7.72
CA ALA A 3 -7.76 -18.86 -6.81
C ALA A 3 -6.81 -20.06 -6.87
N GLN A 4 -7.34 -21.28 -6.78
CA GLN A 4 -6.57 -22.52 -6.93
C GLN A 4 -5.88 -22.61 -8.30
N ALA A 5 -6.57 -22.22 -9.38
CA ALA A 5 -6.03 -22.30 -10.73
C ALA A 5 -4.91 -21.27 -10.99
N ALA A 6 -5.02 -20.06 -10.44
CA ALA A 6 -4.06 -18.98 -10.66
C ALA A 6 -2.89 -18.97 -9.67
N PHE A 7 -3.11 -19.39 -8.42
CA PHE A 7 -2.14 -19.25 -7.32
C PHE A 7 -1.79 -20.56 -6.61
N GLY A 8 -2.43 -21.68 -6.97
CA GLY A 8 -2.17 -22.98 -6.34
C GLY A 8 -2.76 -23.15 -4.94
N ASN A 9 -3.44 -22.13 -4.41
CA ASN A 9 -4.14 -22.16 -3.12
C ASN A 9 -5.57 -21.61 -3.30
N GLY A 10 -6.57 -22.36 -2.83
CA GLY A 10 -7.99 -22.03 -2.90
C GLY A 10 -8.55 -21.27 -1.70
N GLU A 11 -7.74 -20.93 -0.71
CA GLU A 11 -8.13 -20.14 0.46
C GLU A 11 -8.64 -18.76 0.04
N VAL A 12 -9.75 -18.34 0.65
CA VAL A 12 -10.38 -17.04 0.43
C VAL A 12 -10.74 -16.42 1.78
N TYR A 13 -10.70 -15.10 1.83
CA TYR A 13 -11.16 -14.33 2.97
C TYR A 13 -12.08 -13.20 2.49
N LEU A 14 -12.85 -12.63 3.41
CA LEU A 14 -13.84 -11.59 3.11
C LEU A 14 -13.44 -10.28 3.79
N GLU A 15 -13.51 -9.19 3.04
CA GLU A 15 -13.32 -7.83 3.53
C GLU A 15 -14.56 -6.98 3.31
N ARG A 16 -14.69 -5.95 4.14
CA ARG A 16 -15.74 -4.95 3.96
C ARG A 16 -15.45 -4.12 2.71
N PHE A 17 -16.39 -4.11 1.77
CA PHE A 17 -16.28 -3.30 0.56
C PHE A 17 -16.44 -1.80 0.83
N ILE A 18 -15.45 -0.99 0.42
CA ILE A 18 -15.46 0.47 0.49
C ILE A 18 -15.76 1.03 -0.91
N ARG A 19 -16.91 1.67 -1.09
CA ARG A 19 -17.43 2.07 -2.42
C ARG A 19 -16.66 3.20 -3.08
N GLN A 20 -16.32 4.25 -2.32
CA GLN A 20 -15.63 5.44 -2.81
C GLN A 20 -14.23 5.50 -2.19
N ALA A 21 -13.49 4.41 -2.37
CA ALA A 21 -12.13 4.30 -1.87
C ALA A 21 -11.16 5.09 -2.76
N ARG A 22 -10.17 5.69 -2.11
CA ARG A 22 -8.90 6.03 -2.77
C ARG A 22 -7.92 4.90 -2.51
N HIS A 23 -7.00 4.67 -3.43
CA HIS A 23 -5.91 3.71 -3.24
C HIS A 23 -4.62 4.49 -3.03
N ILE A 24 -4.21 4.63 -1.77
CA ILE A 24 -2.99 5.33 -1.38
C ILE A 24 -1.97 4.30 -0.93
N GLU A 25 -0.73 4.45 -1.37
CA GLU A 25 0.33 3.52 -0.99
C GLU A 25 1.60 4.25 -0.57
N VAL A 26 2.28 3.76 0.46
CA VAL A 26 3.52 4.35 0.98
C VAL A 26 4.70 3.49 0.55
N GLN A 27 5.69 4.11 -0.08
CA GLN A 27 6.95 3.47 -0.40
C GLN A 27 7.85 3.45 0.83
N ILE A 28 8.43 2.30 1.14
CA ILE A 28 9.45 2.16 2.19
C ILE A 28 10.74 1.54 1.65
N LEU A 29 11.85 1.85 2.32
CA LEU A 29 13.14 1.20 2.15
C LEU A 29 13.68 0.85 3.54
N GLY A 30 14.06 -0.40 3.75
CA GLY A 30 14.62 -0.87 5.01
C GLY A 30 15.92 -1.65 4.85
N ASP A 31 16.84 -1.52 5.81
CA ASP A 31 18.07 -2.31 5.89
C ASP A 31 17.99 -3.43 6.95
N GLY A 32 16.83 -3.63 7.57
CA GLY A 32 16.60 -4.55 8.69
C GLY A 32 16.78 -3.92 10.07
N GLU A 33 17.40 -2.75 10.17
CA GLU A 33 17.59 -2.00 11.42
C GLU A 33 16.90 -0.63 11.37
N ARG A 34 17.02 0.05 10.24
CA ARG A 34 16.41 1.35 9.93
C ARG A 34 15.47 1.20 8.76
N VAL A 35 14.41 2.01 8.80
CA VAL A 35 13.45 2.13 7.71
C VAL A 35 13.18 3.60 7.45
N VAL A 36 13.13 3.96 6.18
CA VAL A 36 12.69 5.28 5.69
C VAL A 36 11.49 5.10 4.77
N HIS A 37 10.70 6.15 4.61
CA HIS A 37 9.64 6.20 3.60
C HIS A 37 10.07 7.15 2.47
N CYS A 38 9.60 6.86 1.27
CA CYS A 38 9.76 7.73 0.09
C CYS A 38 8.40 8.31 -0.28
N PHE A 39 7.70 8.85 0.72
CA PHE A 39 6.34 9.39 0.62
C PHE A 39 5.32 8.37 0.09
N GLU A 40 4.15 8.88 -0.28
CA GLU A 40 3.02 8.12 -0.81
C GLU A 40 2.83 8.33 -2.32
N ARG A 41 2.08 7.39 -2.93
CA ARG A 41 1.53 7.48 -4.28
C ARG A 41 0.01 7.39 -4.23
N GLU A 42 -0.65 8.08 -5.14
CA GLU A 42 -2.08 7.98 -5.39
C GLU A 42 -2.31 7.14 -6.64
N CYS A 43 -3.01 6.01 -6.46
CA CYS A 43 -3.23 4.99 -7.49
C CYS A 43 -4.72 4.67 -7.65
N SER A 44 -5.61 5.60 -7.29
CA SER A 44 -7.07 5.43 -7.38
C SER A 44 -7.59 5.22 -8.81
N LEU A 45 -6.86 5.69 -9.83
CA LEU A 45 -7.30 5.56 -11.21
C LEU A 45 -7.03 4.13 -11.71
N GLN A 46 -8.05 3.30 -11.59
CA GLN A 46 -7.97 1.87 -11.90
C GLN A 46 -9.06 1.44 -12.86
N ARG A 47 -8.76 0.44 -13.69
CA ARG A 47 -9.76 -0.25 -14.51
C ARG A 47 -9.72 -1.74 -14.17
N ARG A 48 -10.86 -2.28 -13.71
CA ARG A 48 -10.99 -3.68 -13.30
C ARG A 48 -9.93 -4.12 -12.26
N ARG A 49 -9.68 -3.28 -11.24
CA ARG A 49 -8.69 -3.52 -10.15
C ARG A 49 -7.23 -3.60 -10.63
N GLN A 50 -6.92 -2.94 -11.73
CA GLN A 50 -5.55 -2.76 -12.23
C GLN A 50 -5.25 -1.28 -12.28
N LYS A 51 -4.09 -0.88 -11.74
CA LYS A 51 -3.61 0.52 -11.74
C LYS A 51 -3.36 0.96 -13.20
N VAL A 52 -3.92 2.11 -13.57
CA VAL A 52 -3.84 2.67 -14.94
C VAL A 52 -3.01 3.96 -14.94
N TRP A 53 -3.11 4.73 -13.86
CA TRP A 53 -2.37 5.96 -13.67
C TRP A 53 -2.02 6.11 -12.19
N GLU A 54 -0.76 6.43 -11.93
CA GLU A 54 -0.22 6.67 -10.59
C GLU A 54 0.46 8.03 -10.54
N GLU A 55 0.25 8.76 -9.44
CA GLU A 55 0.86 10.07 -9.20
C GLU A 55 1.54 10.15 -7.82
N ALA A 56 2.57 10.99 -7.70
CA ALA A 56 3.32 11.18 -6.47
C ALA A 56 3.81 12.64 -6.32
N PRO A 57 3.64 13.27 -5.14
CA PRO A 57 2.79 12.85 -4.02
C PRO A 57 1.30 13.00 -4.37
N SER A 58 0.40 12.48 -3.51
CA SER A 58 -1.05 12.62 -3.73
C SER A 58 -1.52 14.07 -3.55
N ALA A 59 -2.21 14.62 -4.54
CA ALA A 59 -2.87 15.92 -4.41
C ALA A 59 -4.19 15.86 -3.60
N ALA A 60 -4.68 14.65 -3.33
CA ALA A 60 -6.01 14.43 -2.77
C ALA A 60 -6.05 14.28 -1.25
N ILE A 61 -4.89 14.19 -0.59
CA ILE A 61 -4.78 14.06 0.87
C ILE A 61 -4.11 15.29 1.48
N SER A 62 -4.47 15.60 2.72
CA SER A 62 -3.81 16.65 3.48
C SER A 62 -2.42 16.21 3.93
N GLU A 63 -1.54 17.17 4.23
CA GLU A 63 -0.22 16.90 4.80
C GLU A 63 -0.30 16.10 6.11
N ALA A 64 -1.32 16.38 6.94
CA ALA A 64 -1.54 15.64 8.19
C ALA A 64 -1.87 14.16 7.92
N THR A 65 -2.73 13.87 6.95
CA THR A 65 -3.05 12.49 6.54
C THR A 65 -1.83 11.79 5.94
N ARG A 66 -1.06 12.49 5.09
CA ARG A 66 0.20 11.98 4.52
C ARG A 66 1.18 11.57 5.62
N ALA A 67 1.42 12.45 6.58
CA ALA A 67 2.32 12.19 7.70
C ALA A 67 1.85 10.97 8.52
N ALA A 68 0.55 10.86 8.79
CA ALA A 68 -0.01 9.73 9.52
C ALA A 68 0.14 8.39 8.77
N LEU A 69 -0.09 8.38 7.45
CA LEU A 69 0.09 7.19 6.60
C LEU A 69 1.56 6.77 6.54
N CYS A 70 2.46 7.73 6.34
CA CYS A 70 3.90 7.47 6.29
C CYS A 70 4.41 6.92 7.63
N GLU A 71 4.01 7.52 8.75
CA GLU A 71 4.43 7.05 10.08
C GLU A 71 3.84 5.66 10.39
N SER A 72 2.58 5.41 10.04
CA SER A 72 1.98 4.08 10.17
C SER A 72 2.76 3.04 9.38
N ALA A 73 3.22 3.39 8.17
CA ALA A 73 3.98 2.48 7.32
C ALA A 73 5.34 2.14 7.92
N LEU A 74 6.06 3.16 8.40
CA LEU A 74 7.34 2.97 9.09
C LEU A 74 7.17 2.12 10.35
N ARG A 75 6.11 2.32 11.12
CA ARG A 75 5.84 1.54 12.34
C ARG A 75 5.68 0.06 12.03
N LEU A 76 4.92 -0.31 11.01
CA LEU A 76 4.77 -1.72 10.60
C LEU A 76 6.10 -2.30 10.12
N ALA A 77 6.81 -1.57 9.26
CA ALA A 77 8.07 -2.01 8.69
C ALA A 77 9.16 -2.23 9.76
N ARG A 78 9.24 -1.34 10.76
CA ARG A 78 10.14 -1.50 11.92
C ARG A 78 9.75 -2.72 12.77
N ALA A 79 8.46 -2.95 12.98
CA ALA A 79 7.99 -4.08 13.80
C ALA A 79 8.35 -5.46 13.22
N VAL A 80 8.57 -5.54 11.91
CA VAL A 80 8.95 -6.78 11.21
C VAL A 80 10.41 -6.80 10.75
N ALA A 81 11.23 -5.84 11.18
CA ALA A 81 12.62 -5.69 10.75
C ALA A 81 12.77 -5.74 9.21
N TYR A 82 11.92 -4.98 8.50
CA TYR A 82 11.81 -5.05 7.04
C TYR A 82 13.14 -4.74 6.34
N ARG A 83 13.49 -5.56 5.34
CA ARG A 83 14.70 -5.41 4.53
C ARG A 83 14.34 -5.37 3.05
N GLY A 84 14.89 -4.40 2.33
CA GLY A 84 14.63 -4.18 0.90
C GLY A 84 13.65 -3.04 0.64
N ALA A 85 13.11 -3.01 -0.58
CA ALA A 85 12.07 -2.07 -0.98
C ALA A 85 10.68 -2.70 -0.84
N GLY A 86 9.75 -1.96 -0.23
CA GLY A 86 8.40 -2.43 0.01
C GLY A 86 7.37 -1.32 -0.19
N THR A 87 6.13 -1.72 -0.46
CA THR A 87 5.00 -0.80 -0.58
C THR A 87 3.92 -1.24 0.40
N LEU A 88 3.40 -0.31 1.19
CA LEU A 88 2.26 -0.55 2.06
C LEU A 88 1.04 0.14 1.46
N GLU A 89 0.04 -0.65 1.06
CA GLU A 89 -1.20 -0.19 0.44
C GLU A 89 -2.28 0.02 1.51
N TYR A 90 -3.07 1.08 1.35
CA TYR A 90 -4.14 1.53 2.25
C TYR A 90 -5.48 1.69 1.53
#